data_AF-A0A317NGE8-F1
#
_entry.id   AF-A0A317NGE8-F1
#
_cell.length_a   1.000
_cell.length_b   1.000
_cell.length_c   1.000
_cell.angle_alpha   90.00
_cell.angle_beta   90.00
_cell.angle_gamma   90.00
#
_symmetry.space_group_name_H-M   'P 1'
#
loop_
_entity.id
_entity.type
_entity.pdbx_description
1 polymer ?
#
loop_
_entity_poly.entity_id
_entity_poly.type
_entity_poly.pdbx_seq_one_letter_code
_entity_poly.pdbx_strand_id
1 'polypeptide(L)'
;MSADRDESNWVTRTEGTSPQRLYPQTEGHFARTVVESPKPVWVRLDAIVIRDPGTPRHLNGAGLDMIGERPGLLSHWVPTYAGEWLGRVTYSIPFADGRPPLQLSDQLVPAYALRPRAAGRSDRTSR
;
A
#
# COMPACT_ATOMS: atom_id res chain seq x y z
N MET A 1 -0.61 0.66 41.17
CA MET A 1 -0.39 1.64 40.09
C MET A 1 -0.27 0.86 38.80
N SER A 2 -1.42 0.60 38.16
CA SER A 2 -1.49 -0.12 36.88
C SER A 2 -1.46 0.89 35.74
N ALA A 3 -0.47 0.78 34.87
CA ALA A 3 -0.49 1.44 33.57
C ALA A 3 -0.96 0.40 32.56
N ASP A 4 -2.28 0.35 32.41
CA ASP A 4 -3.01 -0.37 31.37
C ASP A 4 -2.71 0.36 30.04
N ARG A 5 -1.68 -0.10 29.32
CA ARG A 5 -1.41 0.38 27.96
C ARG A 5 -2.16 -0.54 27.01
N ASP A 6 -3.24 0.02 26.48
CA ASP A 6 -4.12 -0.47 25.45
C ASP A 6 -3.37 -1.13 24.27
N GLU A 7 -3.16 -2.45 24.37
CA GLU A 7 -2.59 -3.30 23.31
C GLU A 7 -3.59 -3.56 22.16
N SER A 8 -4.81 -3.03 22.24
CA SER A 8 -5.92 -3.38 21.33
C SER A 8 -5.85 -2.71 19.96
N ASN A 9 -4.96 -1.73 19.75
CA ASN A 9 -4.96 -0.90 18.54
C ASN A 9 -4.09 -1.43 17.38
N TRP A 10 -3.41 -2.57 17.53
CA TRP A 10 -2.54 -3.10 16.47
C TRP A 10 -3.24 -4.06 15.51
N VAL A 11 -4.44 -4.54 15.85
CA VAL A 11 -5.10 -5.63 15.11
C VAL A 11 -5.94 -5.12 13.92
N THR A 12 -6.39 -3.87 13.94
CA THR A 12 -7.38 -3.35 12.95
C THR A 12 -6.78 -2.69 11.70
N ARG A 13 -5.44 -2.63 11.55
CA ARG A 13 -4.80 -1.73 10.57
C ARG A 13 -4.74 -2.22 9.12
N THR A 14 -5.01 -3.51 8.87
CA THR A 14 -4.74 -4.18 7.57
C THR A 14 -5.94 -4.87 6.93
N GLU A 15 -7.13 -4.75 7.51
CA GLU A 15 -8.32 -5.47 7.03
C GLU A 15 -8.91 -4.82 5.77
N GLY A 16 -9.10 -5.62 4.72
CA GLY A 16 -9.95 -5.27 3.57
C GLY A 16 -9.25 -4.90 2.26
N THR A 17 -7.92 -4.87 2.18
CA THR A 17 -7.23 -4.60 0.88
C THR A 17 -6.79 -5.85 0.15
N SER A 18 -6.52 -6.95 0.86
CA SER A 18 -6.13 -8.19 0.20
C SER A 18 -7.28 -8.69 -0.69
N PRO A 19 -7.01 -9.17 -1.92
CA PRO A 19 -8.05 -9.78 -2.74
C PRO A 19 -8.70 -10.92 -1.93
N GLN A 20 -10.01 -11.15 -2.13
CA GLN A 20 -10.63 -12.37 -1.59
C GLN A 20 -9.79 -13.56 -2.04
N ARG A 21 -9.28 -14.34 -1.07
CA ARG A 21 -8.49 -15.54 -1.33
C ARG A 21 -9.33 -16.50 -2.17
N LEU A 22 -9.09 -16.52 -3.48
CA LEU A 22 -9.57 -17.59 -4.34
C LEU A 22 -8.72 -18.82 -4.02
N TYR A 23 -9.27 -19.75 -3.24
CA TYR A 23 -8.69 -21.07 -3.01
C TYR A 23 -8.54 -21.81 -4.36
N PRO A 24 -7.52 -22.69 -4.50
CA PRO A 24 -7.08 -23.19 -5.80
C PRO A 24 -8.18 -23.97 -6.51
N GLN A 25 -8.18 -23.84 -7.85
CA GLN A 25 -8.79 -24.85 -8.71
C GLN A 25 -8.06 -26.18 -8.50
N THR A 26 -8.77 -27.28 -8.73
CA THR A 26 -8.50 -28.69 -8.37
C THR A 26 -7.09 -29.25 -8.71
N GLU A 27 -6.22 -28.49 -9.39
CA GLU A 27 -4.93 -28.93 -9.94
C GLU A 27 -3.67 -28.42 -9.20
N GLY A 28 -3.82 -27.77 -8.03
CA GLY A 28 -2.66 -27.38 -7.21
C GLY A 28 -1.86 -26.19 -7.77
N HIS A 29 -2.38 -25.48 -8.77
CA HIS A 29 -1.83 -24.21 -9.22
C HIS A 29 -2.17 -23.09 -8.22
N PHE A 30 -1.14 -22.46 -7.66
CA PHE A 30 -1.28 -21.26 -6.83
C PHE A 30 -1.82 -20.10 -7.68
N ALA A 31 -2.59 -19.20 -7.06
CA ALA A 31 -3.45 -18.21 -7.72
C ALA A 31 -2.78 -17.47 -8.90
N ARG A 32 -3.58 -17.14 -9.93
CA ARG A 32 -3.14 -16.30 -11.06
C ARG A 32 -3.19 -14.81 -10.69
N THR A 33 -2.43 -13.98 -11.41
CA THR A 33 -2.59 -12.51 -11.37
C THR A 33 -4.05 -12.14 -11.54
N VAL A 34 -4.58 -11.32 -10.62
CA VAL A 34 -5.97 -10.84 -10.67
C VAL A 34 -5.94 -9.43 -11.23
N VAL A 35 -6.55 -9.24 -12.40
CA VAL A 35 -6.79 -7.91 -12.97
C VAL A 35 -7.97 -7.30 -12.25
N GLU A 36 -7.82 -6.08 -11.75
CA GLU A 36 -8.86 -5.32 -11.07
C GLU A 36 -9.25 -4.11 -11.92
N SER A 37 -10.51 -3.67 -11.84
CA SER A 37 -10.81 -2.29 -12.25
C SER A 37 -9.96 -1.33 -11.40
N PRO A 38 -9.38 -0.25 -11.97
CA PRO A 38 -8.53 0.64 -11.21
C PRO A 38 -9.21 1.17 -9.95
N LYS A 39 -8.64 0.86 -8.77
CA LYS A 39 -9.22 1.21 -7.46
C LYS A 39 -8.35 2.24 -6.74
N PRO A 40 -8.93 3.33 -6.21
CA PRO A 40 -8.19 4.28 -5.41
C PRO A 40 -7.73 3.65 -4.09
N VAL A 41 -6.45 3.81 -3.78
CA VAL A 41 -5.84 3.30 -2.54
C VAL A 41 -4.97 4.38 -1.88
N TRP A 42 -4.71 4.20 -0.59
CA TRP A 42 -3.60 4.83 0.11
C TRP A 42 -2.41 3.86 0.13
N VAL A 43 -1.23 4.39 -0.18
CA VAL A 43 0.06 3.69 -0.16
C VAL A 43 0.83 4.15 1.07
N ARG A 44 1.08 3.25 2.01
CA ARG A 44 1.82 3.50 3.25
C ARG A 44 3.32 3.43 3.00
N LEU A 45 3.98 4.57 2.86
CA LEU A 45 5.42 4.63 2.53
C LEU A 45 6.30 4.14 3.68
N ASP A 46 5.86 4.36 4.92
CA ASP A 46 6.49 3.89 6.15
C ASP A 46 6.55 2.36 6.26
N ALA A 47 5.61 1.66 5.62
CA ALA A 47 5.55 0.20 5.60
C ALA A 47 6.39 -0.42 4.46
N ILE A 48 6.77 0.38 3.45
CA ILE A 48 7.57 -0.09 2.30
C ILE A 48 9.06 0.01 2.61
N VAL A 49 9.49 1.14 3.18
CA VAL A 49 10.90 1.36 3.54
C VAL A 49 11.07 1.03 5.02
N ILE A 50 11.16 -0.27 5.31
CA ILE A 50 11.46 -0.75 6.67
C ILE A 50 12.94 -0.43 6.96
N ARG A 51 13.16 0.23 8.10
CA ARG A 51 14.49 0.58 8.57
C ARG A 51 15.21 -0.65 9.10
N ASP A 52 16.46 -0.82 8.71
CA ASP A 52 17.36 -1.75 9.38
C ASP A 52 17.71 -1.23 10.79
N PRO A 53 17.36 -1.95 11.87
CA PRO A 53 17.68 -1.54 13.23
C PRO A 53 19.20 -1.49 13.44
N GLY A 54 19.72 -0.30 13.75
CA GLY A 54 21.15 -0.09 14.02
C GLY A 54 21.91 0.64 12.92
N THR A 55 21.31 0.80 11.73
CA THR A 55 21.94 1.61 10.67
C THR A 55 21.83 3.11 10.99
N PRO A 56 22.95 3.87 11.02
CA PRO A 56 22.96 5.31 11.29
C PRO A 56 22.04 6.09 10.36
N ARG A 57 21.40 7.15 10.89
CA ARG A 57 20.54 8.03 10.09
C ARG A 57 21.36 9.16 9.48
N HIS A 58 21.49 9.14 8.15
CA HIS A 58 21.90 10.30 7.38
C HIS A 58 20.65 10.97 6.82
N LEU A 59 20.41 12.23 7.21
CA LEU A 59 19.37 13.04 6.59
C LEU A 59 19.88 13.52 5.24
N ASN A 60 19.23 13.06 4.17
CA ASN A 60 19.42 13.59 2.83
C ASN A 60 18.27 14.55 2.52
N GLY A 61 18.52 15.87 2.60
CA GLY A 61 17.52 16.90 2.33
C GLY A 61 16.97 16.88 0.89
N ALA A 62 17.66 16.24 -0.05
CA ALA A 62 17.22 16.06 -1.44
C ALA A 62 16.52 14.70 -1.67
N GLY A 63 16.35 13.89 -0.63
CA GLY A 63 15.73 12.56 -0.73
C GLY A 63 14.21 12.60 -0.95
N LEU A 64 13.62 11.43 -1.19
CA LEU A 64 12.17 11.26 -1.20
C LEU A 64 11.61 11.37 0.22
N ASP A 65 10.47 12.05 0.37
CA ASP A 65 9.72 12.08 1.62
C ASP A 65 8.89 10.79 1.74
N MET A 66 9.48 9.81 2.44
CA MET A 66 8.90 8.49 2.69
C MET A 66 7.97 8.45 3.91
N ILE A 67 7.53 9.60 4.44
CA ILE A 67 6.66 9.67 5.61
C ILE A 67 5.19 9.61 5.18
N GLY A 68 4.41 8.81 5.91
CA GLY A 68 2.95 8.79 5.83
C GLY A 68 2.38 8.01 4.64
N GLU A 69 1.20 8.45 4.19
CA GLU A 69 0.45 7.80 3.12
C GLU A 69 0.38 8.66 1.86
N ARG A 70 0.43 8.03 0.68
CA ARG A 70 0.24 8.69 -0.61
C ARG A 70 -0.94 8.11 -1.38
N PRO A 71 -1.71 8.95 -2.08
CA PRO A 71 -2.78 8.45 -2.92
C PRO A 71 -2.22 7.69 -4.11
N GLY A 72 -2.77 6.51 -4.38
CA GLY A 72 -2.42 5.67 -5.51
C GLY A 72 -3.63 5.07 -6.21
N LEU A 73 -3.35 4.39 -7.32
CA LEU A 73 -4.31 3.67 -8.13
C LEU A 73 -3.84 2.22 -8.33
N LEU A 74 -4.57 1.29 -7.75
CA LEU A 74 -4.32 -0.16 -7.83
C LEU A 74 -4.97 -0.73 -9.10
N SER A 75 -4.23 -1.51 -9.87
CA SER A 75 -4.72 -2.13 -11.12
C SER A 75 -4.71 -3.66 -11.12
N HIS A 76 -3.80 -4.30 -10.37
CA HIS A 76 -3.65 -5.74 -10.37
C HIS A 76 -3.22 -6.25 -9.00
N TRP A 77 -3.55 -7.49 -8.69
CA TRP A 77 -2.94 -8.26 -7.62
C TRP A 77 -2.05 -9.35 -8.21
N VAL A 78 -0.80 -9.39 -7.76
CA VAL A 78 0.22 -10.34 -8.18
C VAL A 78 0.57 -11.22 -6.98
N PRO A 79 0.34 -12.54 -7.05
CA PRO A 79 0.72 -13.45 -5.98
C PRO A 79 2.23 -13.71 -6.04
N THR A 80 2.84 -13.83 -4.87
CA THR A 80 4.23 -14.25 -4.71
C THR A 80 4.31 -15.75 -4.49
N TYR A 81 5.48 -16.33 -4.75
CA TYR A 81 5.76 -17.74 -4.45
C TYR A 81 5.53 -18.09 -2.96
N ALA A 82 5.83 -17.15 -2.05
CA ALA A 82 5.68 -17.34 -0.61
C ALA A 82 4.23 -17.19 -0.11
N GLY A 83 3.26 -16.93 -0.99
CA GLY A 83 1.84 -16.82 -0.65
C GLY A 83 1.37 -15.41 -0.29
N GLU A 84 2.27 -14.43 -0.26
CA GLU A 84 1.93 -13.01 -0.12
C GLU A 84 1.38 -12.42 -1.41
N TRP A 85 0.63 -11.33 -1.31
CA TRP A 85 0.10 -10.59 -2.46
C TRP A 85 0.75 -9.21 -2.59
N LEU A 86 1.07 -8.83 -3.83
CA LEU A 86 1.55 -7.51 -4.20
C LEU A 86 0.51 -6.81 -5.06
N GLY A 87 0.15 -5.59 -4.71
CA GLY A 87 -0.68 -4.73 -5.54
C GLY A 87 0.19 -3.99 -6.55
N ARG A 88 -0.21 -4.00 -7.83
CA ARG A 88 0.41 -3.17 -8.88
C ARG A 88 -0.22 -1.78 -8.86
N VAL A 89 0.51 -0.78 -8.38
CA VAL A 89 0.01 0.55 -8.04
C VAL A 89 0.79 1.65 -8.75
N THR A 90 0.07 2.65 -9.26
CA THR A 90 0.64 3.91 -9.76
C THR A 90 0.39 5.02 -8.75
N TYR A 91 1.42 5.77 -8.36
CA TYR A 91 1.35 6.83 -7.34
C TYR A 91 2.53 7.81 -7.47
N SER A 92 2.56 8.85 -6.61
CA SER A 92 3.65 9.83 -6.59
C SER A 92 4.22 10.04 -5.20
N ILE A 93 5.51 10.36 -5.13
CA ILE A 93 6.23 10.66 -3.89
C ILE A 93 6.90 12.02 -4.03
N PRO A 94 6.65 12.97 -3.12
CA PRO A 94 7.36 14.24 -3.15
C PRO A 94 8.81 14.07 -2.70
N PHE A 95 9.68 14.94 -3.19
CA PHE A 95 11.01 15.11 -2.62
C PHE A 95 10.96 16.08 -1.43
N ALA A 96 11.84 15.87 -0.46
CA ALA A 96 11.93 16.70 0.73
C ALA A 96 12.40 18.14 0.43
N ASP A 97 13.08 18.35 -0.70
CA ASP A 97 13.55 19.66 -1.17
C ASP A 97 12.51 20.45 -1.98
N GLY A 98 11.30 19.90 -2.16
CA GLY A 98 10.18 20.58 -2.81
C GLY A 98 10.20 20.55 -4.35
N ARG A 99 11.14 19.85 -4.99
CA ARG A 99 11.11 19.67 -6.46
C ARG A 99 9.92 18.79 -6.89
N PRO A 100 9.57 18.77 -8.20
CA PRO A 100 8.41 18.02 -8.69
C PRO A 100 8.40 16.56 -8.20
N PRO A 101 7.24 16.03 -7.76
CA PRO A 101 7.14 14.67 -7.24
C PRO A 101 7.60 13.61 -8.25
N LEU A 102 8.25 12.57 -7.74
CA LEU A 102 8.57 11.39 -8.54
C LEU A 102 7.29 10.62 -8.83
N GLN A 103 6.99 10.43 -10.12
CA GLN A 103 5.89 9.58 -10.57
C GLN A 103 6.37 8.14 -10.68
N LEU A 104 5.62 7.23 -10.05
CA LEU A 104 5.91 5.81 -10.02
C LEU A 104 4.76 5.06 -10.68
N SER A 105 5.04 4.39 -11.79
CA SER A 105 4.07 3.61 -12.54
C SER A 105 4.23 2.12 -12.26
N ASP A 106 3.10 1.43 -12.15
CA ASP A 106 3.01 -0.04 -12.06
C ASP A 106 3.94 -0.67 -10.99
N GLN A 107 4.17 0.03 -9.89
CA GLN A 107 5.02 -0.48 -8.81
C GLN A 107 4.32 -1.60 -8.04
N LEU A 108 5.08 -2.63 -7.69
CA LEU A 108 4.59 -3.69 -6.81
C LEU A 108 4.72 -3.24 -5.35
N VAL A 109 3.58 -3.17 -4.66
CA VAL A 109 3.48 -2.75 -3.27
C VAL A 109 2.87 -3.90 -2.46
N PRO A 110 3.47 -4.31 -1.32
CA PRO A 110 2.89 -5.34 -0.48
C PRO A 110 1.46 -4.99 -0.04
N ALA A 111 0.57 -5.99 -0.02
CA ALA A 111 -0.84 -5.78 0.33
C ALA A 111 -1.04 -5.08 1.68
N TYR A 112 -0.19 -5.39 2.68
CA TYR A 112 -0.24 -4.76 4.01
C TYR A 112 0.10 -3.26 4.02
N ALA A 113 0.76 -2.77 2.96
CA ALA A 113 1.10 -1.36 2.77
C ALA A 113 0.03 -0.61 1.94
N LEU A 114 -1.06 -1.29 1.55
CA LEU A 114 -2.16 -0.70 0.80
C LEU A 114 -3.42 -0.65 1.67
N ARG A 115 -4.15 0.46 1.58
CA ARG A 115 -5.44 0.64 2.26
C ARG A 115 -6.47 1.20 1.27
N PRO A 116 -7.74 0.76 1.28
CA PRO A 116 -8.74 1.32 0.39
C PRO A 116 -8.89 2.82 0.66
N ARG A 117 -8.94 3.62 -0.40
CA ARG A 117 -9.28 5.03 -0.32
C ARG A 117 -10.68 5.18 -0.87
N ALA A 118 -11.59 5.75 -0.08
CA ALA A 118 -12.93 6.04 -0.59
C ALA A 118 -12.78 6.84 -1.90
N ALA A 119 -13.35 6.32 -2.98
CA ALA A 119 -13.56 7.14 -4.16
C ALA A 119 -14.42 8.30 -3.69
N GLY A 120 -13.90 9.52 -3.73
CA GLY A 120 -14.69 10.70 -3.42
C GLY A 120 -15.99 10.58 -4.20
N ARG A 121 -17.11 10.56 -3.50
CA ARG A 121 -18.44 10.47 -4.09
C ARG A 121 -18.51 11.63 -5.09
N SER A 122 -18.38 11.35 -6.38
CA SER A 122 -18.64 12.35 -7.40
C SER A 122 -20.14 12.60 -7.33
N ASP A 123 -20.51 13.68 -6.65
CA ASP A 123 -21.89 14.11 -6.54
C ASP A 123 -22.32 14.56 -7.95
N ARG A 124 -22.79 13.61 -8.74
CA ARG A 124 -23.42 13.87 -10.03
C ARG A 124 -24.83 14.39 -9.73
N THR A 125 -24.91 15.63 -9.26
CA THR A 125 -26.12 16.42 -9.36
C THR A 125 -26.23 16.85 -10.82
N SER A 126 -26.97 16.07 -11.60
CA SER A 126 -27.50 16.51 -12.89
C SER A 126 -28.54 17.59 -12.63
N ARG A 127 -28.35 18.77 -13.23
CA ARG A 127 -29.41 19.68 -13.65
C ARG A 127 -29.04 20.25 -15.01
#